data_AF-A0A7K7K8F9-F1
#
_entry.id   AF-A0A7K7K8F9-F1
#
_cell.length_a   1.000
_cell.length_b   1.000
_cell.length_c   1.000
_cell.angle_alpha   90.00
_cell.angle_beta   90.00
_cell.angle_gamma   90.00
#
_symmetry.space_group_name_H-M   'P 1'
#
loop_
_entity.id
_entity.type
_entity.pdbx_description
1 polymer ?
#
loop_
_entity_poly.entity_id
_entity_poly.type
_entity_poly.pdbx_seq_one_letter_code
_entity_poly.pdbx_strand_id
1 'polypeptide(L)'
;QVTLWLKKLYGGVPIPEYEVNERTVDILHEIMENNEERDKDVMLLIEDMKDRTSKYEAEADYWHDILGESLSFLEGSMSKEANDDLTDLVQSAIELDVEDTSLTSFYSAINDMTLEMYKTKSKNKEMEQKLRILTKKLTSALMVEKQLEKDIEELKKSQGIQQAKAETQSKNLKFLEDKSKDLKIRICDAEAKLVARGLDQSLTHEALVKSSEELAALRKEIEPLKTELASYLDLPP
;
A
#
# COMPACT_ATOMS: atom_id res chain seq x y z
N GLN A 1 5.84 32.04 38.81
CA GLN A 1 4.59 31.27 38.97
C GLN A 1 4.81 29.81 38.57
N VAL A 2 5.33 29.52 37.38
CA VAL A 2 5.66 28.15 36.90
C VAL A 2 6.49 27.31 37.89
N THR A 3 7.52 27.87 38.52
CA THR A 3 8.36 27.14 39.49
C THR A 3 7.64 26.76 40.79
N LEU A 4 6.62 27.52 41.19
CA LEU A 4 5.77 27.20 42.35
C LEU A 4 4.73 26.13 41.97
N TRP A 5 4.17 26.22 40.77
CA TRP A 5 3.28 25.19 40.21
C TRP A 5 3.99 23.84 40.07
N LEU A 6 5.22 23.82 39.55
CA LEU A 6 6.03 22.60 39.49
C LEU A 6 6.33 22.03 40.89
N LYS A 7 6.64 22.87 41.88
CA LYS A 7 6.82 22.40 43.27
C LYS A 7 5.55 21.77 43.86
N LYS A 8 4.37 22.32 43.53
CA LYS A 8 3.07 21.78 43.94
C LYS A 8 2.79 20.44 43.26
N LEU A 9 3.05 20.32 41.95
CA LEU A 9 2.82 19.10 41.18
C LEU A 9 3.70 17.93 41.64
N TYR A 10 4.97 18.20 41.94
CA TYR A 10 5.94 17.18 42.33
C TYR A 10 5.87 16.77 43.81
N GLY A 11 5.03 17.41 44.63
CA GLY A 11 4.71 16.94 45.98
C GLY A 11 5.91 16.66 46.89
N GLY A 12 7.03 17.37 46.71
CA GLY A 12 8.28 17.19 47.46
C GLY A 12 9.37 16.36 46.78
N VAL A 13 9.12 15.80 45.59
CA VAL A 13 10.15 15.20 44.72
C VAL A 13 10.97 16.32 44.05
N PRO A 14 12.30 16.19 43.89
CA PRO A 14 13.09 17.18 43.17
C PRO A 14 12.59 17.33 41.72
N ILE A 15 12.35 18.58 41.31
CA ILE A 15 11.97 18.91 39.94
C ILE A 15 13.14 18.50 39.02
N PRO A 16 12.90 17.72 37.95
CA PRO A 16 13.93 17.38 36.98
C PRO A 16 14.63 18.62 36.44
N GLU A 17 15.94 18.53 36.24
CA GLU A 17 16.68 19.62 35.61
C GLU A 17 16.15 19.86 34.19
N TYR A 18 15.79 21.11 33.90
CA TYR A 18 15.32 21.53 32.59
C TYR A 18 16.05 22.79 32.16
N GLU A 19 16.20 22.97 30.84
CA GLU A 19 16.82 24.16 30.28
C GLU A 19 15.89 25.36 30.45
N VAL A 20 16.30 26.32 31.28
CA VAL A 20 15.57 27.58 31.49
C VAL A 20 15.88 28.53 30.33
N ASN A 21 15.23 28.29 29.19
CA ASN A 21 15.19 29.22 28.06
C ASN A 21 13.77 29.84 27.93
N GLU A 22 13.65 30.98 27.27
CA GLU A 22 12.39 31.72 27.09
C GLU A 22 11.27 30.82 26.56
N ARG A 23 11.58 30.04 25.52
CA ARG A 23 10.66 29.07 24.90
C ARG A 23 10.17 28.01 25.89
N THR A 24 11.04 27.46 26.73
CA THR A 24 10.69 26.43 27.72
C THR A 24 9.80 27.02 28.82
N VAL A 25 10.07 28.25 29.25
CA VAL A 25 9.26 28.94 30.25
C VAL A 25 7.86 29.25 29.71
N ASP A 26 7.75 29.68 28.45
CA ASP A 26 6.47 29.95 27.79
C ASP A 26 5.63 28.67 27.65
N ILE A 27 6.25 27.57 27.19
CA ILE A 27 5.59 26.26 27.09
C ILE A 27 5.10 25.80 28.47
N LEU A 28 5.92 25.92 29.51
CA LEU A 28 5.53 25.53 30.87
C LEU A 28 4.45 26.44 31.45
N HIS A 29 4.41 27.72 31.07
CA HIS A 29 3.35 28.65 31.47
C HIS A 29 2.02 28.28 30.83
N GLU A 30 2.01 27.98 29.53
CA GLU A 30 0.82 27.51 28.82
C GLU A 30 0.29 26.19 29.41
N ILE A 31 1.18 25.25 29.73
CA ILE A 31 0.79 23.99 30.39
C ILE A 31 0.23 24.26 31.79
N MET A 32 0.84 25.16 32.56
CA MET A 32 0.36 25.55 33.88
C MET A 32 -1.06 26.13 33.81
N GLU A 33 -1.31 27.09 32.91
CA GLU A 33 -2.64 27.71 32.75
C GLU A 33 -3.69 26.66 32.35
N ASN A 34 -3.38 25.84 31.34
CA ASN A 34 -4.27 24.76 30.91
C ASN A 34 -4.54 23.74 32.03
N ASN A 35 -3.54 23.42 32.84
CA ASN A 35 -3.70 22.50 33.96
C ASN A 35 -4.54 23.13 35.08
N GLU A 36 -4.32 24.40 35.41
CA GLU A 36 -5.10 25.11 36.42
C GLU A 36 -6.57 25.29 36.01
N GLU A 37 -6.85 25.55 34.74
CA GLU A 37 -8.21 25.59 34.20
C GLU A 37 -8.88 24.22 34.32
N ARG A 38 -8.22 23.15 33.85
CA ARG A 38 -8.73 21.79 33.96
C ARG A 38 -8.92 21.34 35.41
N ASP A 39 -8.01 21.70 36.31
CA ASP A 39 -8.13 21.39 37.74
C ASP A 39 -9.36 22.07 38.34
N LYS A 40 -9.66 23.33 37.95
CA LYS A 40 -10.88 24.02 38.39
C LYS A 40 -12.14 23.32 37.87
N ASP A 41 -12.17 22.93 36.61
CA ASP A 41 -13.31 22.22 36.02
C ASP A 41 -13.57 20.88 36.72
N VAL A 42 -12.50 20.13 36.99
CA VAL A 42 -12.59 18.87 37.73
C VAL A 42 -13.08 19.10 39.16
N MET A 43 -12.60 20.15 39.84
CA MET A 43 -13.09 20.51 41.18
C MET A 43 -14.58 20.87 41.17
N LEU A 44 -15.04 21.63 40.18
CA LEU A 44 -16.46 21.96 40.03
C LEU A 44 -17.31 20.71 39.80
N LEU A 45 -16.84 19.78 38.95
CA LEU A 45 -17.51 18.50 38.73
C LEU A 45 -17.59 17.66 40.02
N ILE A 46 -16.52 17.61 40.80
CA ILE A 46 -16.51 16.88 42.08
C ILE A 46 -17.51 17.48 43.07
N GLU A 47 -17.57 18.81 43.18
CA GLU A 47 -18.51 19.47 44.07
C GLU A 47 -19.97 19.27 43.62
N ASP A 48 -20.25 19.35 42.31
CA ASP A 48 -21.58 19.06 41.75
C ASP A 48 -22.01 17.61 42.03
N MET A 49 -21.10 16.65 41.81
CA MET A 49 -21.38 15.24 42.10
C MET A 49 -21.64 15.02 43.58
N LYS A 50 -20.88 15.66 44.47
CA LYS A 50 -21.07 15.55 45.92
C LYS A 50 -22.41 16.14 46.37
N ASP A 51 -22.75 17.35 45.89
CA ASP A 51 -24.04 17.97 46.16
C ASP A 51 -25.21 17.09 45.67
N ARG A 52 -25.07 16.53 44.47
CA ARG A 52 -26.05 15.60 43.89
C ARG A 52 -26.19 14.33 44.71
N THR A 53 -25.09 13.72 45.14
CA THR A 53 -25.10 12.54 46.02
C THR A 53 -25.83 12.86 47.33
N SER A 54 -25.51 13.98 47.99
CA SER A 54 -26.19 14.38 49.23
C SER A 54 -27.69 14.63 49.04
N LYS A 55 -28.11 15.17 47.89
CA LYS A 55 -29.54 15.35 47.56
C LYS A 55 -30.25 14.01 47.39
N TYR A 56 -29.65 13.07 46.65
CA TYR A 56 -30.22 11.74 46.47
C TYR A 56 -30.26 10.94 47.77
N GLU A 57 -29.25 11.04 48.62
CA GLU A 57 -29.25 10.43 49.95
C GLU A 57 -30.39 11.00 50.82
N ALA A 58 -30.54 12.33 50.87
CA ALA A 58 -31.63 12.96 51.61
C ALA A 58 -33.03 12.59 51.08
N GLU A 59 -33.17 12.46 49.76
CA GLU A 59 -34.42 12.01 49.14
C GLU A 59 -34.69 10.53 49.44
N ALA A 60 -33.66 9.68 49.40
CA ALA A 60 -33.78 8.27 49.76
C ALA A 60 -34.21 8.09 51.23
N ASP A 61 -33.60 8.84 52.15
CA ASP A 61 -33.97 8.86 53.57
C ASP A 61 -35.41 9.34 53.75
N TYR A 62 -35.80 10.42 53.05
CA TYR A 62 -37.16 10.94 53.07
C TYR A 62 -38.20 9.90 52.61
N TRP A 63 -37.93 9.19 51.52
CA TRP A 63 -38.82 8.13 51.04
C TRP A 63 -38.80 6.91 51.96
N HIS A 64 -37.65 6.56 52.55
CA HIS A 64 -37.55 5.49 53.52
C HIS A 64 -38.43 5.76 54.75
N ASP A 65 -38.36 6.97 55.29
CA ASP A 65 -39.18 7.41 56.42
C ASP A 65 -40.67 7.38 56.07
N ILE A 66 -41.06 7.92 54.91
CA ILE A 66 -42.47 7.91 54.47
C ILE A 66 -42.98 6.49 54.29
N LEU A 67 -42.25 5.63 53.58
CA LEU A 67 -42.68 4.26 53.31
C LEU A 67 -42.71 3.43 54.60
N GLY A 68 -41.77 3.67 55.51
CA GLY A 68 -41.71 3.05 56.83
C GLY A 68 -42.89 3.45 57.72
N GLU A 69 -43.18 4.75 57.84
CA GLU A 69 -44.25 5.28 58.69
C GLU A 69 -45.65 5.07 58.12
N SER A 70 -45.84 5.29 56.82
CA SER A 70 -47.18 5.34 56.19
C SER A 70 -47.73 3.97 55.78
N LEU A 71 -46.86 3.03 55.40
CA LEU A 71 -47.30 1.76 54.81
C LEU A 71 -47.05 0.55 55.71
N SER A 72 -46.42 0.71 56.88
CA SER A 72 -45.95 -0.43 57.70
C SER A 72 -45.20 -1.46 56.83
N PHE A 73 -44.53 -0.97 55.78
CA PHE A 73 -43.91 -1.75 54.72
C PHE A 73 -42.50 -2.17 55.19
N LEU A 74 -42.39 -2.61 56.44
CA LEU A 74 -41.14 -3.14 56.94
C LEU A 74 -40.88 -4.49 56.28
N GLU A 75 -39.64 -4.67 55.83
CA GLU A 75 -39.02 -5.92 55.37
C GLU A 75 -39.69 -7.15 55.99
N GLY A 76 -40.60 -7.77 55.25
CA GLY A 76 -41.36 -8.95 55.71
C GLY A 76 -42.87 -8.92 55.45
N SER A 77 -43.46 -7.79 55.02
CA SER A 77 -44.89 -7.71 54.67
C SER A 77 -45.20 -8.19 53.24
N MET A 78 -44.22 -8.15 52.34
CA MET A 78 -44.35 -8.62 50.95
C MET A 78 -43.98 -10.09 50.81
N SER A 79 -44.61 -10.77 49.83
CA SER A 79 -44.19 -12.11 49.46
C SER A 79 -42.79 -12.07 48.84
N LYS A 80 -42.09 -13.20 48.88
CA LYS A 80 -40.75 -13.31 48.29
C LYS A 80 -40.77 -12.96 46.81
N GLU A 81 -41.78 -13.43 46.08
CA GLU A 81 -41.96 -13.19 44.65
C GLU A 81 -42.06 -11.70 44.33
N ALA A 82 -42.82 -10.95 45.13
CA ALA A 82 -43.00 -9.53 44.88
C ALA A 82 -41.73 -8.72 45.21
N ASN A 83 -40.88 -9.21 46.11
CA ASN A 83 -39.57 -8.61 46.39
C ASN A 83 -38.55 -8.93 45.29
N ASP A 84 -38.58 -10.16 44.76
CA ASP A 84 -37.79 -10.60 43.61
C ASP A 84 -38.16 -9.76 42.37
N ASP A 85 -39.46 -9.57 42.08
CA ASP A 85 -39.95 -8.75 40.95
C ASP A 85 -39.51 -7.28 41.04
N LEU A 86 -39.55 -6.67 42.23
CA LEU A 86 -39.07 -5.29 42.44
C LEU A 86 -37.56 -5.19 42.26
N THR A 87 -36.81 -6.19 42.75
CA THR A 87 -35.36 -6.25 42.59
C THR A 87 -35.00 -6.36 41.11
N ASP A 88 -35.67 -7.24 40.36
CA ASP A 88 -35.48 -7.40 38.92
C ASP A 88 -35.83 -6.13 38.14
N LEU A 89 -36.89 -5.41 38.55
CA LEU A 89 -37.26 -4.13 37.93
C LEU A 89 -36.20 -3.05 38.15
N VAL A 90 -35.70 -2.90 39.38
CA VAL A 90 -34.63 -1.94 39.71
C VAL A 90 -33.34 -2.32 38.98
N GLN A 91 -32.97 -3.59 38.97
CA GLN A 91 -31.80 -4.07 38.25
C GLN A 91 -31.91 -3.81 36.74
N SER A 92 -33.07 -4.07 36.15
CA SER A 92 -33.35 -3.77 34.75
C SER A 92 -33.26 -2.27 34.45
N ALA A 93 -33.71 -1.42 35.39
CA ALA A 93 -33.60 0.03 35.23
C ALA A 93 -32.14 0.50 35.22
N ILE A 94 -31.32 -0.04 36.13
CA ILE A 94 -29.88 0.25 36.22
C ILE A 94 -29.15 -0.24 34.96
N GLU A 95 -29.45 -1.46 34.50
CA GLU A 95 -28.81 -2.03 33.30
C GLU A 95 -29.17 -1.29 32.02
N LEU A 96 -30.40 -0.79 31.92
CA LEU A 96 -30.86 0.00 30.78
C LEU A 96 -30.55 1.51 30.92
N ASP A 97 -29.93 1.92 32.04
CA ASP A 97 -29.57 3.30 32.36
C ASP A 97 -30.77 4.27 32.22
N VAL A 98 -31.93 3.86 32.75
CA VAL A 98 -33.16 4.69 32.71
C VAL A 98 -33.26 5.58 33.93
N GLU A 99 -33.75 6.80 33.73
CA GLU A 99 -33.91 7.82 34.78
C GLU A 99 -35.01 7.46 35.80
N ASP A 100 -36.06 6.77 35.35
CA ASP A 100 -37.16 6.33 36.20
C ASP A 100 -37.66 4.92 35.82
N THR A 101 -38.40 4.29 36.74
CA THR A 101 -39.04 2.99 36.48
C THR A 101 -40.38 3.14 35.73
N SER A 102 -40.59 4.25 35.01
CA SER A 102 -41.81 4.42 34.23
C SER A 102 -41.76 3.53 32.99
N LEU A 103 -42.93 3.06 32.58
CA LEU A 103 -43.07 2.23 31.40
C LEU A 103 -42.53 2.92 30.14
N THR A 104 -42.68 4.24 30.04
CA THR A 104 -42.22 5.04 28.89
C THR A 104 -40.69 5.08 28.79
N SER A 105 -39.99 5.21 29.93
CA SER A 105 -38.53 5.19 29.96
C SER A 105 -37.98 3.84 29.53
N PHE A 106 -38.56 2.74 30.03
CA PHE A 106 -38.22 1.39 29.58
C PHE A 106 -38.47 1.19 28.09
N TYR A 107 -39.63 1.61 27.57
CA TYR A 107 -39.91 1.49 26.13
C TYR A 107 -38.92 2.27 25.28
N SER A 108 -38.54 3.47 25.69
CA SER A 108 -37.54 4.29 24.98
C SER A 108 -36.19 3.59 24.96
N ALA A 109 -35.68 3.15 26.12
CA ALA A 109 -34.40 2.47 26.23
C ALA A 109 -34.35 1.15 25.43
N ILE A 110 -35.41 0.34 25.51
CA ILE A 110 -35.52 -0.90 24.73
C ILE A 110 -35.52 -0.59 23.24
N ASN A 111 -36.24 0.43 22.79
CA ASN A 111 -36.29 0.81 21.39
C ASN A 111 -34.94 1.32 20.88
N ASP A 112 -34.24 2.13 21.67
CA ASP A 112 -32.90 2.63 21.35
C ASP A 112 -31.87 1.50 21.28
N MET A 113 -31.88 0.59 22.26
CA MET A 113 -31.01 -0.60 22.24
C MET A 113 -31.33 -1.50 21.05
N THR A 114 -32.61 -1.67 20.72
CA THR A 114 -33.05 -2.43 19.54
C THR A 114 -32.55 -1.79 18.25
N LEU A 115 -32.64 -0.46 18.13
CA LEU A 115 -32.14 0.29 16.98
C LEU A 115 -30.62 0.14 16.82
N GLU A 116 -29.87 0.27 17.90
CA GLU A 116 -28.41 0.10 17.89
C GLU A 116 -28.00 -1.34 17.57
N MET A 117 -28.74 -2.33 18.06
CA MET A 117 -28.56 -3.74 17.67
C MET A 117 -28.72 -3.92 16.16
N TYR A 118 -29.77 -3.36 15.54
CA TYR A 118 -29.97 -3.46 14.09
C TYR A 118 -28.90 -2.72 13.29
N LYS A 119 -28.50 -1.51 13.72
CA LYS A 119 -27.40 -0.75 13.09
C LYS A 119 -26.09 -1.54 13.14
N THR A 120 -25.75 -2.08 14.31
CA THR A 120 -24.54 -2.89 14.52
C THR A 120 -24.56 -4.16 13.67
N LYS A 121 -25.69 -4.87 13.63
CA LYS A 121 -25.88 -6.06 12.79
C LYS A 121 -25.73 -5.76 11.31
N SER A 122 -26.29 -4.63 10.84
CA SER A 122 -26.15 -4.19 9.46
C SER A 122 -24.69 -3.88 9.10
N LYS A 123 -24.00 -3.10 9.93
CA LYS A 123 -22.56 -2.80 9.78
C LYS A 123 -21.72 -4.08 9.76
N ASN A 124 -21.99 -5.03 10.66
CA ASN A 124 -21.26 -6.29 10.72
C ASN A 124 -21.42 -7.10 9.43
N LYS A 125 -22.65 -7.19 8.90
CA LYS A 125 -22.94 -7.85 7.62
C LYS A 125 -22.20 -7.18 6.45
N GLU A 126 -22.11 -5.86 6.43
CA GLU A 126 -21.35 -5.11 5.42
C GLU A 126 -19.84 -5.42 5.52
N MET A 127 -19.29 -5.43 6.74
CA MET A 127 -17.89 -5.79 6.98
C MET A 127 -17.57 -7.23 6.56
N GLU A 128 -18.43 -8.19 6.86
CA GLU A 128 -18.28 -9.58 6.40
C GLU A 128 -18.29 -9.70 4.88
N GLN A 129 -19.09 -8.90 4.18
CA GLN A 129 -19.09 -8.86 2.72
C GLN A 129 -17.78 -8.28 2.17
N LYS A 130 -17.32 -7.16 2.74
CA LYS A 130 -16.03 -6.55 2.39
C LYS A 130 -14.87 -7.52 2.63
N LEU A 131 -14.86 -8.21 3.76
CA LEU A 131 -13.86 -9.21 4.11
C LEU A 131 -13.86 -10.35 3.08
N ARG A 132 -15.03 -10.90 2.74
CA ARG A 132 -15.15 -11.93 1.69
C ARG A 132 -14.60 -11.47 0.33
N ILE A 133 -14.87 -10.23 -0.07
CA ILE A 133 -14.34 -9.67 -1.33
C ILE A 133 -12.81 -9.54 -1.26
N LEU A 134 -12.27 -9.03 -0.15
CA LEU A 134 -10.83 -8.88 0.04
C LEU A 134 -10.12 -10.23 0.05
N THR A 135 -10.67 -11.24 0.74
CA THR A 135 -10.12 -12.59 0.73
C THR A 135 -10.06 -13.17 -0.68
N LYS A 136 -11.12 -13.00 -1.49
CA LYS A 136 -11.10 -13.46 -2.89
C LYS A 136 -10.01 -12.75 -3.71
N LYS A 137 -9.90 -11.42 -3.59
CA LYS A 137 -8.86 -10.64 -4.28
C LYS A 137 -7.45 -11.08 -3.85
N LEU A 138 -7.23 -11.28 -2.56
CA LEU A 138 -5.95 -11.73 -2.03
C LEU A 138 -5.58 -13.11 -2.57
N THR A 139 -6.51 -14.06 -2.56
CA THR A 139 -6.27 -15.40 -3.12
C THR A 139 -5.95 -15.34 -4.61
N SER A 140 -6.64 -14.52 -5.40
CA SER A 140 -6.31 -14.31 -6.82
C SER A 140 -4.92 -13.70 -7.01
N ALA A 141 -4.56 -12.69 -6.21
CA ALA A 141 -3.25 -12.06 -6.28
C ALA A 141 -2.12 -13.05 -5.93
N LEU A 142 -2.28 -13.83 -4.86
CA LEU A 142 -1.32 -14.87 -4.46
C LEU A 142 -1.15 -15.96 -5.53
N MET A 143 -2.23 -16.29 -6.26
CA MET A 143 -2.14 -17.24 -7.37
C MET A 143 -1.32 -16.69 -8.54
N VAL A 144 -1.51 -15.41 -8.87
CA VAL A 144 -0.74 -14.72 -9.92
C VAL A 144 0.72 -14.57 -9.50
N GLU A 145 0.99 -14.20 -8.25
CA GLU A 145 2.35 -14.11 -7.70
C GLU A 145 3.10 -15.45 -7.86
N LYS A 146 2.49 -16.56 -7.45
CA LYS A 146 3.09 -17.90 -7.61
C LYS A 146 3.32 -18.28 -9.07
N GLN A 147 2.50 -17.78 -9.99
CA GLN A 147 2.72 -18.02 -11.42
C GLN A 147 3.90 -17.19 -11.92
N LEU A 148 3.98 -15.92 -11.55
CA LEU A 148 5.10 -15.04 -11.92
C LEU A 148 6.44 -15.56 -11.38
N GLU A 149 6.48 -16.11 -10.16
CA GLU A 149 7.69 -16.74 -9.62
C GLU A 149 8.17 -17.91 -10.49
N LYS A 150 7.25 -18.76 -10.97
CA LYS A 150 7.58 -19.87 -11.89
C LYS A 150 8.07 -19.35 -13.23
N ASP A 151 7.39 -18.36 -13.78
CA ASP A 151 7.74 -17.76 -15.08
C ASP A 151 9.14 -17.11 -15.02
N ILE A 152 9.48 -16.44 -13.91
CA ILE A 152 10.82 -15.88 -13.67
C ILE A 152 11.88 -16.98 -13.64
N GLU A 153 11.61 -18.10 -12.99
CA GLU A 153 12.55 -19.22 -12.92
C GLU A 153 12.76 -19.88 -14.30
N GLU A 154 11.71 -20.02 -15.09
CA GLU A 154 11.80 -20.51 -16.46
C GLU A 154 12.55 -19.54 -17.37
N LEU A 155 12.27 -18.24 -17.25
CA LEU A 155 12.97 -17.19 -17.99
C LEU A 155 14.46 -17.20 -17.67
N LYS A 156 14.87 -17.30 -16.40
CA LYS A 156 16.29 -17.40 -16.01
C LYS A 156 16.99 -18.59 -16.68
N LYS A 157 16.34 -19.76 -16.73
CA LYS A 157 16.89 -20.95 -17.40
C LYS A 157 17.06 -20.71 -18.89
N SER A 158 16.04 -20.16 -19.56
CA SER A 158 16.11 -19.86 -21.00
C SER A 158 17.16 -18.80 -21.32
N GLN A 159 17.33 -17.79 -20.46
CA GLN A 159 18.35 -16.75 -20.58
C GLN A 159 19.75 -17.37 -20.54
N GLY A 160 20.02 -18.29 -19.61
CA GLY A 160 21.32 -18.98 -19.53
C GLY A 160 21.65 -19.76 -20.81
N ILE A 161 20.66 -20.45 -21.39
CA ILE A 161 20.83 -21.18 -22.66
C ILE A 161 21.12 -20.20 -23.81
N GLN A 162 20.36 -19.11 -23.90
CA GLN A 162 20.56 -18.10 -24.94
C GLN A 162 21.92 -17.41 -24.81
N GLN A 163 22.35 -17.09 -23.59
CA GLN A 163 23.66 -16.51 -23.33
C GLN A 163 24.78 -17.45 -23.78
N ALA A 164 24.73 -18.73 -23.41
CA ALA A 164 25.73 -19.72 -23.84
C ALA A 164 25.77 -19.87 -25.38
N LYS A 165 24.61 -19.82 -26.05
CA LYS A 165 24.51 -19.85 -27.51
C LYS A 165 25.12 -18.59 -28.14
N ALA A 166 24.79 -17.41 -27.62
CA ALA A 166 25.31 -16.13 -28.10
C ALA A 166 26.85 -16.05 -27.91
N GLU A 167 27.36 -16.51 -26.78
CA GLU A 167 28.80 -16.61 -26.53
C GLU A 167 29.49 -17.55 -27.51
N THR A 168 28.88 -18.71 -27.81
CA THR A 168 29.41 -19.66 -28.80
C THR A 168 29.42 -19.04 -30.20
N GLN A 169 28.35 -18.37 -30.60
CA GLN A 169 28.26 -17.68 -31.89
C GLN A 169 29.29 -16.56 -32.00
N SER A 170 29.49 -15.77 -30.94
CA SER A 170 30.51 -14.72 -30.89
C SER A 170 31.92 -15.28 -31.04
N LYS A 171 32.25 -16.36 -30.32
CA LYS A 171 33.54 -17.07 -30.47
C LYS A 171 33.75 -17.58 -31.90
N ASN A 172 32.73 -18.19 -32.50
CA ASN A 172 32.78 -18.69 -33.87
C ASN A 172 32.97 -17.56 -34.88
N LEU A 173 32.27 -16.44 -34.71
CA LEU A 173 32.39 -15.28 -35.59
C LEU A 173 33.80 -14.69 -35.54
N LYS A 174 34.36 -14.56 -34.33
CA LYS A 174 35.76 -14.13 -34.15
C LYS A 174 36.75 -15.07 -34.83
N PHE A 175 36.58 -16.38 -34.68
CA PHE A 175 37.41 -17.37 -35.36
C PHE A 175 37.33 -17.23 -36.90
N LEU A 176 36.12 -17.05 -37.45
CA LEU A 176 35.93 -16.86 -38.89
C LEU A 176 36.55 -15.56 -39.38
N GLU A 177 36.47 -14.48 -38.61
CA GLU A 177 37.12 -13.21 -38.92
C GLU A 177 38.64 -13.34 -38.97
N ASP A 178 39.24 -13.97 -37.95
CA ASP A 178 40.67 -14.24 -37.90
C ASP A 178 41.11 -15.14 -39.06
N LYS A 179 40.30 -16.16 -39.39
CA LYS A 179 40.56 -17.06 -40.51
C LYS A 179 40.47 -16.35 -41.86
N SER A 180 39.52 -15.43 -42.03
CA SER A 180 39.39 -14.60 -43.21
C SER A 180 40.63 -13.71 -43.41
N LYS A 181 41.13 -13.09 -42.34
CA LYS A 181 42.38 -12.30 -42.37
C LYS A 181 43.60 -13.14 -42.75
N ASP A 182 43.76 -14.33 -42.15
CA ASP A 182 44.82 -15.29 -42.50
C ASP A 182 44.77 -15.68 -43.98
N LEU A 183 43.58 -16.03 -44.50
CA LEU A 183 43.41 -16.36 -45.92
C LEU A 183 43.73 -15.18 -46.83
N LYS A 184 43.31 -13.97 -46.47
CA LYS A 184 43.61 -12.75 -47.24
C LYS A 184 45.13 -12.53 -47.35
N ILE A 185 45.86 -12.68 -46.25
CA ILE A 185 47.34 -12.58 -46.24
C ILE A 185 47.96 -13.64 -47.16
N ARG A 186 47.52 -14.91 -47.05
CA ARG A 186 48.04 -16.00 -47.89
C ARG A 186 47.76 -15.79 -49.38
N ILE A 187 46.60 -15.25 -49.73
CA ILE A 187 46.25 -14.90 -51.10
C ILE A 187 47.20 -13.83 -51.62
N CYS A 188 47.39 -12.72 -50.88
CA CYS A 188 48.32 -11.66 -51.25
C CYS A 188 49.76 -12.19 -51.43
N ASP A 189 50.23 -13.06 -50.53
CA ASP A 189 51.56 -13.68 -50.64
C ASP A 189 51.70 -14.58 -51.87
N ALA A 190 50.64 -15.34 -52.21
CA ALA A 190 50.62 -16.21 -53.37
C ALA A 190 50.58 -15.40 -54.67
N GLU A 191 49.77 -14.34 -54.73
CA GLU A 191 49.70 -13.40 -55.85
C GLU A 191 51.06 -12.73 -56.07
N ALA A 192 51.71 -12.24 -55.01
CA ALA A 192 53.04 -11.65 -55.10
C ALA A 192 54.07 -12.65 -55.67
N LYS A 193 54.00 -13.92 -55.27
CA LYS A 193 54.86 -15.00 -55.83
C LYS A 193 54.57 -15.28 -57.30
N LEU A 194 53.31 -15.22 -57.73
CA LEU A 194 52.93 -15.41 -59.12
C LEU A 194 53.42 -14.24 -60.00
N VAL A 195 53.25 -13.01 -59.54
CA VAL A 195 53.77 -11.82 -60.21
C VAL A 195 55.30 -11.89 -60.33
N ALA A 196 56.00 -12.29 -59.27
CA ALA A 196 57.46 -12.47 -59.30
C ALA A 196 57.94 -13.55 -60.29
N ARG A 197 57.06 -14.50 -60.67
CA ARG A 197 57.33 -15.52 -61.69
C ARG A 197 56.97 -15.09 -63.12
N GLY A 198 56.52 -13.85 -63.31
CA GLY A 198 56.23 -13.27 -64.63
C GLY A 198 54.75 -13.31 -65.03
N LEU A 199 53.82 -13.47 -64.09
CA LEU A 199 52.39 -13.33 -64.37
C LEU A 199 52.05 -11.86 -64.69
N ASP A 200 51.33 -11.63 -65.80
CA ASP A 200 50.78 -10.32 -66.15
C ASP A 200 49.64 -9.93 -65.19
N GLN A 201 49.69 -8.71 -64.66
CA GLN A 201 48.71 -8.20 -63.70
C GLN A 201 47.31 -8.06 -64.30
N SER A 202 47.19 -7.95 -65.63
CA SER A 202 45.91 -7.93 -66.35
C SER A 202 45.10 -9.22 -66.20
N LEU A 203 45.78 -10.35 -65.90
CA LEU A 203 45.18 -11.67 -65.71
C LEU A 203 44.84 -11.99 -64.24
N THR A 204 44.99 -11.02 -63.33
CA THR A 204 44.59 -11.20 -61.93
C THR A 204 43.07 -11.23 -61.80
N HIS A 205 42.58 -11.97 -60.79
CA HIS A 205 41.13 -12.08 -60.55
C HIS A 205 40.47 -10.71 -60.34
N GLU A 206 41.11 -9.81 -59.60
CA GLU A 206 40.59 -8.46 -59.37
C GLU A 206 40.47 -7.65 -60.67
N ALA A 207 41.49 -7.70 -61.54
CA ALA A 207 41.44 -7.05 -62.85
C ALA A 207 40.36 -7.66 -63.77
N LEU A 208 40.22 -8.99 -63.76
CA LEU A 208 39.17 -9.69 -64.52
C LEU A 208 37.76 -9.36 -64.02
N VAL A 209 37.54 -9.35 -62.71
CA VAL A 209 36.24 -9.00 -62.11
C VAL A 209 35.89 -7.57 -62.47
N LYS A 210 36.81 -6.62 -62.27
CA LYS A 210 36.59 -5.21 -62.63
C LYS A 210 36.28 -5.06 -64.13
N SER A 211 37.04 -5.73 -64.99
CA SER A 211 36.79 -5.70 -66.44
C SER A 211 35.42 -6.31 -66.80
N SER A 212 34.99 -7.36 -66.08
CA SER A 212 33.67 -7.97 -66.26
C SER A 212 32.53 -7.06 -65.79
N GLU A 213 32.72 -6.36 -64.67
CA GLU A 213 31.76 -5.40 -64.12
C GLU A 213 31.62 -4.18 -65.06
N GLU A 214 32.73 -3.68 -65.59
CA GLU A 214 32.77 -2.63 -66.61
C GLU A 214 32.08 -3.09 -67.90
N LEU A 215 32.33 -4.32 -68.37
CA LEU A 215 31.63 -4.92 -69.51
C LEU A 215 30.12 -5.06 -69.27
N ALA A 216 29.71 -5.46 -68.07
CA ALA A 216 28.31 -5.60 -67.71
C ALA A 216 27.61 -4.24 -67.65
N ALA A 217 28.27 -3.22 -67.08
CA ALA A 217 27.79 -1.84 -67.08
C ALA A 217 27.64 -1.30 -68.50
N LEU A 218 28.66 -1.47 -69.35
CA LEU A 218 28.64 -1.01 -70.74
C LEU A 218 27.58 -1.73 -71.58
N ARG A 219 27.37 -3.04 -71.37
CA ARG A 219 26.27 -3.77 -72.01
C ARG A 219 24.91 -3.23 -71.61
N LYS A 220 24.73 -2.85 -70.33
CA LYS A 220 23.49 -2.24 -69.84
C LYS A 220 23.24 -0.86 -70.46
N GLU A 221 24.29 -0.10 -70.77
CA GLU A 221 24.19 1.18 -71.48
C GLU A 221 23.94 1.02 -72.99
N ILE A 222 24.52 -0.01 -73.61
CA ILE A 222 24.35 -0.30 -75.04
C ILE A 222 22.97 -0.86 -75.37
N GLU A 223 22.32 -1.56 -74.45
CA GLU A 223 21.00 -2.17 -74.67
C GLU A 223 19.90 -1.16 -75.07
N PRO A 224 19.69 -0.03 -74.36
CA PRO A 224 18.74 0.98 -74.78
C PRO A 224 19.13 1.65 -76.11
N LEU A 225 20.43 1.88 -76.34
CA LEU A 225 20.93 2.46 -77.60
C LEU A 225 20.70 1.52 -78.79
N LYS A 226 20.79 0.20 -78.60
CA LYS A 226 20.42 -0.79 -79.61
C LYS A 226 18.92 -0.81 -79.89
N THR A 227 18.09 -0.69 -78.86
CA THR A 227 16.63 -0.59 -79.07
C THR A 227 16.24 0.67 -79.82
N GLU A 228 16.95 1.78 -79.55
CA GLU A 228 16.74 3.05 -80.25
C GLU A 228 17.24 2.97 -81.70
N LEU A 229 18.42 2.40 -81.96
CA LEU A 229 18.92 2.16 -83.32
C LEU A 229 18.00 1.22 -84.12
N ALA A 230 17.46 0.18 -83.50
CA ALA A 230 16.49 -0.72 -84.14
C ALA A 230 15.20 0.04 -84.51
N SER A 231 14.73 0.96 -83.65
CA SER A 231 13.59 1.82 -83.96
C SER A 231 13.87 2.79 -85.13
N TYR A 232 15.12 3.25 -85.29
CA TYR A 232 15.53 4.09 -86.42
C TYR A 232 15.71 3.29 -87.72
N LEU A 233 16.07 2.00 -87.65
CA LEU A 233 16.21 1.11 -88.81
C LEU A 233 14.88 0.55 -89.34
N ASP A 234 13.81 0.60 -88.54
CA ASP A 234 12.43 0.23 -88.94
C ASP A 234 11.64 1.39 -89.59
N LEU A 235 12.28 2.55 -89.81
CA LEU A 235 11.68 3.66 -90.56
C LEU A 235 11.92 3.45 -92.07
N PRO A 236 10.86 3.42 -92.92
CA PRO A 236 11.04 3.38 -94.37
C PRO A 236 11.67 4.68 -94.90
N PRO A 237 12.43 4.61 -96.01
CA PRO A 237 13.21 5.72 -96.57
C PRO A 237 12.37 6.94 -97.00
#